data_AF-A0AAV0V9E5-F1
#
_entry.id   AF-A0AAV0V9E5-F1
#
_cell.length_a   1.000
_cell.length_b   1.000
_cell.length_c   1.000
_cell.angle_alpha   90.00
_cell.angle_beta   90.00
_cell.angle_gamma   90.00
#
_symmetry.space_group_name_H-M   'P 1'
#
loop_
_entity.id
_entity.type
_entity.pdbx_description
1 polymer ?
#
loop_
_entity_poly.entity_id
_entity_poly.type
_entity_poly.pdbx_seq_one_letter_code
_entity_poly.pdbx_strand_id
1 'polypeptide(L)'
;MESSITLSTRYVNNRFLRALAMVSLVLIVIGSGWCLLDTLSTSRVPQVSQKLKFERMFATKTKYWDQRNGNKDAELSALSAIATTTDRVPLQQELELIQTQIVARHGIRYPTGENICKIELLLRRLKPFEKLLPTWMQNFTLPYNLSVEGELAEAGKRELRELSARSLARKGHERPQMYSKNKYRVAHTYVTRTRDSAIAFASAFFANVDDVEYVKYPQNKDVLLRFFDQCARYQREVKTNQTAQEQRYAFQRSSVMTKNAQMLKKSLGLKNEKIIFSAEDIKSVQSACAFDIALYHHEQHWCALLSETFVHSLDYLDDIEQFYWTGGGYKINYEMSAVLLREIVTTMEAKAQRR
;
A
#
# COMPACT_ATOMS: atom_id res chain seq x y z
N MET A 1 -61.74 1.46 -52.28
CA MET A 1 -61.07 1.42 -50.95
C MET A 1 -59.56 1.31 -51.17
N GLU A 2 -58.77 2.37 -51.35
CA GLU A 2 -58.96 3.81 -51.04
C GLU A 2 -59.22 4.07 -49.54
N SER A 3 -58.68 5.09 -48.86
CA SER A 3 -57.44 5.91 -48.97
C SER A 3 -57.56 7.04 -47.93
N SER A 4 -56.51 7.88 -47.76
CA SER A 4 -56.64 9.26 -47.19
C SER A 4 -56.90 9.34 -45.66
N ILE A 5 -56.77 10.46 -44.91
CA ILE A 5 -56.07 11.77 -44.97
C ILE A 5 -56.08 12.35 -43.52
N THR A 6 -55.18 13.18 -42.94
CA THR A 6 -53.72 13.49 -42.96
C THR A 6 -53.42 14.23 -41.61
N LEU A 7 -52.22 14.83 -41.43
CA LEU A 7 -51.88 15.89 -40.44
C LEU A 7 -51.63 15.43 -38.97
N SER A 8 -50.88 16.17 -38.13
CA SER A 8 -50.29 17.52 -38.31
C SER A 8 -48.86 17.65 -37.76
N THR A 9 -48.13 18.68 -38.19
CA THR A 9 -46.75 19.01 -37.77
C THR A 9 -46.69 20.14 -36.74
N ARG A 10 -45.62 20.15 -35.91
CA ARG A 10 -44.92 21.38 -35.46
C ARG A 10 -43.60 21.04 -34.73
N TYR A 11 -42.49 21.45 -35.34
CA TYR A 11 -41.20 21.65 -34.67
C TYR A 11 -40.73 23.06 -35.08
N VAL A 12 -40.26 23.88 -34.14
CA VAL A 12 -40.23 25.34 -34.33
C VAL A 12 -38.89 25.94 -33.91
N ASN A 13 -38.17 26.49 -34.89
CA ASN A 13 -37.17 27.58 -34.80
C ASN A 13 -35.86 27.32 -34.00
N ASN A 14 -34.73 27.97 -34.32
CA ASN A 14 -34.43 28.83 -35.48
C ASN A 14 -32.96 28.74 -35.92
N ARG A 15 -32.69 29.15 -37.18
CA ARG A 15 -31.34 29.44 -37.69
C ARG A 15 -31.34 30.75 -38.48
N PHE A 16 -30.72 31.77 -37.93
CA PHE A 16 -30.36 33.06 -38.56
C PHE A 16 -28.95 33.42 -38.06
N LEU A 17 -28.00 33.93 -38.85
CA LEU A 17 -27.90 34.04 -40.31
C LEU A 17 -26.40 33.98 -40.71
N ARG A 18 -26.05 33.87 -42.00
CA ARG A 18 -24.66 33.89 -42.51
C ARG A 18 -24.39 35.09 -43.43
N ALA A 19 -23.33 35.86 -43.15
CA ALA A 19 -22.51 36.62 -44.11
C ALA A 19 -21.14 36.89 -43.43
N LEU A 20 -19.95 36.61 -43.97
CA LEU A 20 -19.31 36.98 -45.25
C LEU A 20 -18.81 38.43 -45.32
N ALA A 21 -17.51 38.60 -45.03
CA ALA A 21 -16.62 39.60 -45.63
C ALA A 21 -15.16 39.13 -45.49
N MET A 22 -14.32 39.35 -46.51
CA MET A 22 -12.86 39.24 -46.40
C MET A 22 -12.24 40.61 -46.65
N VAL A 23 -11.24 40.99 -45.85
CA VAL A 23 -10.28 42.06 -46.18
C VAL A 23 -8.90 41.61 -45.69
N SER A 24 -7.92 41.63 -46.59
CA SER A 24 -6.52 41.40 -46.26
C SER A 24 -5.84 42.73 -45.96
N LEU A 25 -4.96 42.78 -44.96
CA LEU A 25 -3.88 43.77 -44.94
C LEU A 25 -2.60 43.21 -44.29
N VAL A 26 -1.49 43.38 -44.98
CA VAL A 26 -0.13 43.15 -44.49
C VAL A 26 0.44 44.50 -44.06
N LEU A 27 1.20 44.58 -42.96
CA LEU A 27 2.26 45.59 -42.81
C LEU A 27 3.28 45.23 -41.70
N ILE A 28 4.43 44.73 -42.17
CA ILE A 28 5.83 45.01 -41.77
C ILE A 28 6.20 45.27 -40.29
N VAL A 29 7.23 44.55 -39.85
CA VAL A 29 8.00 44.71 -38.60
C VAL A 29 9.00 45.86 -38.67
N ILE A 30 9.02 46.75 -37.66
CA ILE A 30 10.24 47.29 -37.02
C ILE A 30 9.91 47.55 -35.53
N GLY A 31 10.79 47.16 -34.59
CA GLY A 31 10.64 47.51 -33.16
C GLY A 31 11.42 46.60 -32.22
N SER A 32 12.67 46.95 -31.90
CA SER A 32 13.55 46.14 -31.04
C SER A 32 13.15 46.21 -29.56
N GLY A 33 12.88 45.06 -28.94
CA GLY A 33 12.71 44.92 -27.50
C GLY A 33 13.31 43.61 -27.00
N TRP A 34 14.44 43.68 -26.30
CA TRP A 34 15.04 42.51 -25.62
C TRP A 34 14.28 42.19 -24.33
N CYS A 35 13.18 41.44 -24.43
CA CYS A 35 12.66 40.69 -23.30
C CYS A 35 13.20 39.25 -23.36
N LEU A 36 14.04 38.91 -22.39
CA LEU A 36 14.48 37.53 -22.16
C LEU A 36 13.25 36.64 -21.91
N LEU A 37 13.24 35.44 -22.51
CA LEU A 37 12.40 34.37 -21.98
C LEU A 37 13.03 33.91 -20.66
N ASP A 38 12.64 34.53 -19.55
CA ASP A 38 12.80 33.92 -18.24
C ASP A 38 11.97 32.62 -18.25
N THR A 39 12.68 31.52 -18.48
CA THR A 39 12.11 30.18 -18.32
C THR A 39 11.55 30.10 -16.91
N LEU A 40 10.27 29.75 -16.77
CA LEU A 40 9.67 29.40 -15.49
C LEU A 40 10.33 28.12 -14.96
N SER A 41 11.50 28.32 -14.36
CA SER A 41 12.23 27.33 -13.60
C SER A 41 11.28 26.83 -12.53
N THR A 42 10.82 25.60 -12.68
CA THR A 42 10.03 24.92 -11.67
C THR A 42 10.95 24.67 -10.48
N SER A 43 11.05 25.67 -9.61
CA SER A 43 11.88 25.68 -8.43
C SER A 43 11.64 24.38 -7.67
N ARG A 44 12.62 23.47 -7.71
CA ARG A 44 12.57 22.26 -6.90
C ARG A 44 12.66 22.72 -5.46
N VAL A 45 11.48 22.89 -4.84
CA VAL A 45 11.35 22.97 -3.38
C VAL A 45 12.17 21.80 -2.85
N PRO A 46 13.27 22.03 -2.10
CA PRO A 46 14.01 20.94 -1.54
C PRO A 46 13.08 20.25 -0.56
N GLN A 47 12.58 19.06 -0.92
CA GLN A 47 12.04 18.15 0.08
C GLN A 47 13.22 17.67 0.92
N VAL A 48 13.61 18.52 1.87
CA VAL A 48 14.27 18.11 3.09
C VAL A 48 13.30 17.09 3.69
N SER A 49 13.59 15.82 3.46
CA SER A 49 12.80 14.70 3.97
C SER A 49 12.99 14.67 5.47
N GLN A 50 12.19 15.49 6.17
CA GLN A 50 12.19 15.58 7.62
C GLN A 50 11.88 14.18 8.13
N LYS A 51 12.87 13.56 8.77
CA LYS A 51 12.83 12.15 9.14
C LYS A 51 11.63 11.93 10.06
N LEU A 52 10.63 11.18 9.59
CA LEU A 52 9.43 10.87 10.37
C LEU A 52 9.86 10.22 11.69
N LYS A 53 9.27 10.66 12.80
CA LYS A 53 9.60 10.19 14.15
C LYS A 53 9.47 8.67 14.26
N PHE A 54 8.51 8.09 13.54
CA PHE A 54 8.26 6.65 13.50
C PHE A 54 8.58 6.01 12.13
N GLU A 55 9.56 6.55 11.39
CA GLU A 55 10.03 5.96 10.13
C GLU A 55 10.43 4.49 10.34
N ARG A 56 9.87 3.59 9.51
CA ARG A 56 10.09 2.12 9.50
C ARG A 56 9.46 1.33 10.66
N MET A 57 8.72 1.98 11.55
CA MET A 57 7.91 1.31 12.58
C MET A 57 6.47 1.03 12.07
N PHE A 58 5.65 0.37 12.88
CA PHE A 58 4.28 -0.13 12.63
C PHE A 58 4.14 -1.49 11.93
N ALA A 59 5.17 -2.34 11.99
CA ALA A 59 5.18 -3.73 11.50
C ALA A 59 4.48 -3.95 10.15
N THR A 60 3.30 -4.61 10.12
CA THR A 60 2.57 -4.85 8.86
C THR A 60 1.82 -3.62 8.29
N LYS A 61 1.87 -2.48 8.97
CA LYS A 61 1.25 -1.21 8.56
C LYS A 61 2.29 -0.17 8.09
N THR A 62 3.58 -0.46 8.26
CA THR A 62 4.70 0.37 7.79
C THR A 62 4.62 0.62 6.28
N LYS A 63 4.82 1.88 5.85
CA LYS A 63 5.00 2.26 4.44
C LYS A 63 6.19 1.51 3.83
N TYR A 64 6.11 1.13 2.55
CA TYR A 64 7.25 0.51 1.87
C TYR A 64 8.45 1.48 1.84
N TRP A 65 9.63 0.98 2.24
CA TRP A 65 10.90 1.71 2.19
C TRP A 65 11.98 0.89 1.46
N ASP A 66 12.95 1.57 0.86
CA ASP A 66 13.98 0.90 0.06
C ASP A 66 15.07 0.30 0.96
N GLN A 67 14.97 -1.01 1.18
CA GLN A 67 15.86 -1.76 2.07
C GLN A 67 17.33 -1.77 1.62
N ARG A 68 17.64 -1.43 0.36
CA ARG A 68 19.01 -1.28 -0.16
C ARG A 68 19.78 -0.11 0.47
N ASN A 69 19.07 0.80 1.13
CA ASN A 69 19.66 1.87 1.95
C ASN A 69 19.70 1.49 3.45
N GLY A 70 19.49 0.22 3.79
CA GLY A 70 19.53 -0.31 5.15
C GLY A 70 20.85 -0.98 5.48
N ASN A 71 21.66 -0.34 6.32
CA ASN A 71 22.80 -0.91 7.04
C ASN A 71 23.84 -1.67 6.18
N LYS A 72 24.59 -0.92 5.36
CA LYS A 72 25.66 -1.41 4.46
C LYS A 72 26.64 -2.40 5.12
N ASP A 73 26.89 -2.26 6.42
CA ASP A 73 27.84 -3.07 7.18
C ASP A 73 27.42 -4.55 7.26
N ALA A 74 26.11 -4.82 7.22
CA ALA A 74 25.56 -6.18 7.15
C ALA A 74 25.71 -6.78 5.74
N GLU A 75 25.49 -5.97 4.70
CA GLU A 75 25.65 -6.35 3.29
C GLU A 75 27.13 -6.70 3.00
N LEU A 76 28.07 -5.93 3.55
CA LEU A 76 29.51 -6.16 3.46
C LEU A 76 29.93 -7.49 4.11
N SER A 77 29.28 -7.88 5.21
CA SER A 77 29.54 -9.13 5.94
C SER A 77 28.98 -10.37 5.22
N ALA A 78 27.92 -10.21 4.42
CA ALA A 78 27.44 -11.28 3.54
C ALA A 78 28.36 -11.48 2.33
N LEU A 79 28.88 -10.39 1.76
CA LEU A 79 29.81 -10.43 0.62
C LEU A 79 31.15 -11.10 0.96
N SER A 80 31.70 -10.87 2.15
CA SER A 80 32.95 -11.50 2.59
C SER A 80 32.83 -13.01 2.80
N ALA A 81 31.66 -13.52 3.18
CA ALA A 81 31.40 -14.96 3.25
C ALA A 81 31.43 -15.61 1.86
N ILE A 82 30.80 -14.97 0.85
CA ILE A 82 30.78 -15.45 -0.54
C ILE A 82 32.19 -15.52 -1.13
N ALA A 83 33.09 -14.61 -0.76
CA ALA A 83 34.48 -14.60 -1.21
C ALA A 83 35.32 -15.84 -0.81
N THR A 84 34.76 -16.78 -0.02
CA THR A 84 35.41 -18.05 0.33
C THR A 84 35.05 -19.23 -0.57
N THR A 85 34.08 -19.09 -1.49
CA THR A 85 33.77 -20.14 -2.47
C THR A 85 34.74 -20.10 -3.66
N THR A 86 35.31 -21.24 -4.03
CA THR A 86 36.26 -21.37 -5.15
C THR A 86 35.62 -21.32 -6.54
N ASP A 87 34.29 -21.36 -6.63
CA ASP A 87 33.56 -21.20 -7.88
C ASP A 87 33.58 -19.74 -8.36
N ARG A 88 33.80 -19.55 -9.67
CA ARG A 88 33.63 -18.24 -10.30
C ARG A 88 32.14 -17.89 -10.35
N VAL A 89 31.69 -17.06 -9.41
CA VAL A 89 30.37 -16.40 -9.48
C VAL A 89 30.30 -15.59 -10.78
N PRO A 90 29.37 -15.90 -11.72
CA PRO A 90 29.30 -15.19 -12.99
C PRO A 90 28.97 -13.71 -12.81
N LEU A 91 29.59 -12.85 -13.62
CA LEU A 91 29.31 -11.42 -13.61
C LEU A 91 27.91 -11.17 -14.21
N GLN A 92 27.21 -10.12 -13.74
CA GLN A 92 25.86 -9.82 -14.25
C GLN A 92 25.85 -9.56 -15.77
N GLN A 93 26.95 -9.07 -16.33
CA GLN A 93 27.15 -8.83 -17.76
C GLN A 93 27.26 -10.12 -18.58
N GLU A 94 27.56 -11.26 -17.94
CA GLU A 94 27.66 -12.58 -18.56
C GLU A 94 26.31 -13.33 -18.56
N LEU A 95 25.27 -12.76 -17.92
CA LEU A 95 23.98 -13.39 -17.68
C LEU A 95 22.83 -12.67 -18.39
N GLU A 96 22.01 -13.44 -19.12
CA GLU A 96 20.79 -12.91 -19.75
C GLU A 96 19.55 -13.13 -18.85
N LEU A 97 18.70 -12.12 -18.69
CA LEU A 97 17.52 -12.19 -17.82
C LEU A 97 16.36 -12.96 -18.48
N ILE A 98 16.34 -14.29 -18.32
CA ILE A 98 15.39 -15.18 -18.99
C ILE A 98 13.92 -15.04 -18.51
N GLN A 99 13.72 -14.58 -17.28
CA GLN A 99 12.41 -14.46 -16.60
C GLN A 99 12.48 -13.48 -15.43
N THR A 100 11.32 -13.01 -14.94
CA THR A 100 11.19 -12.43 -13.61
C THR A 100 9.85 -12.84 -13.01
N GLN A 101 9.86 -13.35 -11.78
CA GLN A 101 8.66 -13.53 -10.97
C GLN A 101 8.56 -12.39 -9.95
N ILE A 102 7.36 -11.87 -9.68
CA ILE A 102 7.11 -10.87 -8.65
C ILE A 102 5.85 -11.28 -7.89
N VAL A 103 6.01 -11.70 -6.64
CA VAL A 103 4.90 -11.84 -5.69
C VAL A 103 4.92 -10.60 -4.79
N ALA A 104 3.89 -9.77 -4.90
CA ALA A 104 3.78 -8.52 -4.15
C ALA A 104 2.52 -8.50 -3.28
N ARG A 105 2.65 -7.91 -2.09
CA ARG A 105 1.50 -7.50 -1.27
C ARG A 105 0.80 -6.30 -1.94
N HIS A 106 -0.46 -6.08 -1.59
CA HIS A 106 -1.11 -4.80 -1.89
C HIS A 106 -0.36 -3.62 -1.22
N GLY A 107 -0.44 -2.43 -1.81
CA GLY A 107 0.11 -1.20 -1.22
C GLY A 107 -0.71 -0.68 -0.03
N ILE A 108 -0.37 0.52 0.45
CA ILE A 108 -1.11 1.24 1.49
C ILE A 108 -2.61 1.30 1.17
N ARG A 109 -3.41 0.86 2.14
CA ARG A 109 -4.86 0.80 2.11
C ARG A 109 -5.47 1.69 3.19
N TYR A 110 -6.73 2.06 3.01
CA TYR A 110 -7.55 2.56 4.12
C TYR A 110 -7.71 1.46 5.22
N PRO A 111 -8.08 1.82 6.46
CA PRO A 111 -8.28 0.85 7.53
C PRO A 111 -9.45 -0.10 7.21
N THR A 112 -9.50 -1.28 7.84
CA THR A 112 -10.71 -2.14 7.71
C THR A 112 -11.83 -1.59 8.58
N GLY A 113 -13.08 -2.00 8.35
CA GLY A 113 -14.21 -1.65 9.21
C GLY A 113 -13.97 -2.01 10.67
N GLU A 114 -13.27 -3.13 10.94
CA GLU A 114 -12.81 -3.49 12.29
C GLU A 114 -11.87 -2.43 12.90
N ASN A 115 -10.93 -1.89 12.12
CA ASN A 115 -10.05 -0.80 12.57
C ASN A 115 -10.84 0.50 12.80
N ILE A 116 -11.70 0.88 11.85
CA ILE A 116 -12.52 2.11 11.91
C ILE A 116 -13.42 2.07 13.15
N CYS A 117 -14.22 1.01 13.30
CA CYS A 117 -15.12 0.83 14.44
C CYS A 117 -14.38 0.82 15.78
N LYS A 118 -13.19 0.21 15.88
CA LYS A 118 -12.40 0.22 17.13
C LYS A 118 -11.91 1.63 17.48
N ILE A 119 -11.44 2.41 16.51
CA ILE A 119 -11.01 3.81 16.76
C ILE A 119 -12.22 4.70 17.08
N GLU A 120 -13.35 4.54 16.39
CA GLU A 120 -14.60 5.25 16.73
C GLU A 120 -15.11 4.91 18.13
N LEU A 121 -15.11 3.64 18.54
CA LEU A 121 -15.51 3.23 19.89
C LEU A 121 -14.59 3.85 20.96
N LEU A 122 -13.28 3.95 20.69
CA LEU A 122 -12.35 4.66 21.56
C LEU A 122 -12.69 6.17 21.65
N LEU A 123 -12.93 6.84 20.52
CA LEU A 123 -13.34 8.25 20.50
C LEU A 123 -14.66 8.48 21.27
N ARG A 124 -15.66 7.62 21.08
CA ARG A 124 -16.95 7.66 21.81
C ARG A 124 -16.74 7.46 23.33
N ARG A 125 -15.82 6.58 23.75
CA ARG A 125 -15.43 6.39 25.16
C ARG A 125 -14.65 7.57 25.75
N LEU A 126 -13.98 8.36 24.92
CA LEU A 126 -13.21 9.55 25.33
C LEU A 126 -14.07 10.82 25.41
N LYS A 127 -15.18 10.91 24.66
CA LYS A 127 -16.06 12.09 24.60
C LYS A 127 -16.51 12.65 25.97
N PRO A 128 -16.81 11.86 27.03
CA PRO A 128 -17.11 12.41 28.36
C PRO A 128 -15.99 13.26 28.98
N PHE A 129 -14.74 13.07 28.54
CA PHE A 129 -13.55 13.76 29.04
C PHE A 129 -13.06 14.87 28.10
N GLU A 130 -13.82 15.22 27.06
CA GLU A 130 -13.45 16.13 25.96
C GLU A 130 -12.64 17.37 26.39
N LYS A 131 -13.09 18.08 27.42
CA LYS A 131 -12.45 19.31 27.93
C LYS A 131 -11.03 19.10 28.49
N LEU A 132 -10.64 17.85 28.78
CA LEU A 132 -9.32 17.45 29.27
C LEU A 132 -8.42 16.89 28.16
N LEU A 133 -8.98 16.55 26.99
CA LEU A 133 -8.25 15.97 25.88
C LEU A 133 -7.42 17.05 25.14
N PRO A 134 -6.31 16.67 24.48
CA PRO A 134 -5.57 17.57 23.60
C PRO A 134 -6.47 18.28 22.60
N THR A 135 -6.23 19.57 22.34
CA THR A 135 -7.13 20.45 21.57
C THR A 135 -7.56 19.88 20.21
N TRP A 136 -6.66 19.20 19.51
CA TRP A 136 -6.97 18.56 18.23
C TRP A 136 -8.03 17.45 18.33
N MET A 137 -8.13 16.77 19.47
CA MET A 137 -9.01 15.62 19.68
C MET A 137 -10.46 16.02 19.98
N GLN A 138 -10.71 17.25 20.48
CA GLN A 138 -12.01 17.66 20.99
C GLN A 138 -13.12 17.61 19.91
N ASN A 139 -12.81 18.17 18.74
CA ASN A 139 -13.65 18.12 17.53
C ASN A 139 -13.11 17.14 16.47
N PHE A 140 -12.35 16.10 16.87
CA PHE A 140 -11.76 15.16 15.92
C PHE A 140 -12.81 14.19 15.34
N THR A 141 -12.78 14.06 14.02
CA THR A 141 -13.45 12.99 13.26
C THR A 141 -12.44 12.27 12.37
N LEU A 142 -12.73 11.02 12.01
CA LEU A 142 -11.83 10.26 11.13
C LEU A 142 -11.89 10.83 9.70
N PRO A 143 -10.74 11.01 9.02
CA PRO A 143 -10.67 11.50 7.64
C PRO A 143 -11.04 10.42 6.59
N TYR A 144 -11.66 9.33 7.05
CA TYR A 144 -12.14 8.17 6.30
C TYR A 144 -13.33 7.57 7.05
N ASN A 145 -14.21 6.86 6.35
CA ASN A 145 -15.35 6.15 6.93
C ASN A 145 -15.51 4.76 6.28
N LEU A 146 -16.54 4.01 6.66
CA LEU A 146 -16.76 2.64 6.19
C LEU A 146 -16.91 2.49 4.66
N SER A 147 -17.28 3.55 3.92
CA SER A 147 -17.45 3.50 2.46
C SER A 147 -16.16 3.23 1.68
N VAL A 148 -14.98 3.36 2.32
CA VAL A 148 -13.65 3.10 1.71
C VAL A 148 -12.92 1.96 2.44
N GLU A 149 -13.63 1.11 3.19
CA GLU A 149 -12.96 0.18 4.11
C GLU A 149 -12.05 -0.83 3.39
N GLY A 150 -10.78 -0.87 3.81
CA GLY A 150 -9.78 -1.77 3.24
C GLY A 150 -9.48 -1.57 1.75
N GLU A 151 -9.94 -0.48 1.12
CA GLU A 151 -9.63 -0.13 -0.27
C GLU A 151 -8.18 0.33 -0.46
N LEU A 152 -7.64 0.23 -1.69
CA LEU A 152 -6.30 0.70 -2.00
C LEU A 152 -6.27 2.24 -2.12
N ALA A 153 -5.58 2.90 -1.20
CA ALA A 153 -5.45 4.34 -1.18
C ALA A 153 -4.50 4.84 -2.28
N GLU A 154 -4.58 6.13 -2.64
CA GLU A 154 -3.66 6.72 -3.64
C GLU A 154 -2.19 6.62 -3.22
N ALA A 155 -1.88 6.59 -1.92
CA ALA A 155 -0.54 6.29 -1.42
C ALA A 155 -0.07 4.89 -1.89
N GLY A 156 -0.91 3.86 -1.77
CA GLY A 156 -0.61 2.51 -2.26
C GLY A 156 -0.53 2.42 -3.78
N LYS A 157 -1.39 3.15 -4.50
CA LYS A 157 -1.28 3.24 -5.98
C LYS A 157 0.04 3.89 -6.42
N ARG A 158 0.60 4.84 -5.66
CA ARG A 158 1.95 5.37 -5.89
C ARG A 158 3.03 4.33 -5.60
N GLU A 159 3.00 3.65 -4.45
CA GLU A 159 3.98 2.59 -4.10
C GLU A 159 4.11 1.51 -5.19
N LEU A 160 2.99 1.08 -5.79
CA LEU A 160 3.00 0.07 -6.86
C LEU A 160 3.52 0.60 -8.20
N ARG A 161 3.28 1.88 -8.54
CA ARG A 161 3.88 2.53 -9.72
C ARG A 161 5.39 2.71 -9.54
N GLU A 162 5.85 3.07 -8.35
CA GLU A 162 7.27 3.14 -8.02
C GLU A 162 7.95 1.76 -8.04
N LEU A 163 7.28 0.72 -7.52
CA LEU A 163 7.74 -0.67 -7.62
C LEU A 163 7.86 -1.12 -9.08
N SER A 164 6.91 -0.71 -9.93
CA SER A 164 6.97 -0.94 -11.38
C SER A 164 8.16 -0.24 -12.03
N ALA A 165 8.35 1.06 -11.78
CA ALA A 165 9.48 1.81 -12.33
C ALA A 165 10.83 1.20 -11.92
N ARG A 166 10.99 0.80 -10.65
CA ARG A 166 12.17 0.02 -10.19
C ARG A 166 12.31 -1.33 -10.90
N SER A 167 11.19 -1.98 -11.22
CA SER A 167 11.14 -3.27 -11.93
C SER A 167 11.41 -3.17 -13.43
N LEU A 168 11.23 -2.00 -14.05
CA LEU A 168 11.68 -1.68 -15.41
C LEU A 168 13.19 -1.36 -15.42
N ALA A 169 13.63 -0.44 -14.54
CA ALA A 169 15.02 -0.02 -14.46
C ALA A 169 15.98 -1.20 -14.18
N ARG A 170 15.61 -2.12 -13.27
CA ARG A 170 16.38 -3.35 -12.98
C ARG A 170 16.50 -4.31 -14.18
N LYS A 171 15.71 -4.13 -15.24
CA LYS A 171 15.74 -4.91 -16.48
C LYS A 171 16.42 -4.16 -17.65
N GLY A 172 17.01 -2.99 -17.39
CA GLY A 172 17.55 -2.13 -18.45
C GLY A 172 16.46 -1.48 -19.32
N HIS A 173 15.23 -1.36 -18.83
CA HIS A 173 14.14 -0.72 -19.56
C HIS A 173 13.95 0.73 -19.10
N GLU A 174 14.30 1.69 -19.96
CA GLU A 174 14.04 3.13 -19.75
C GLU A 174 12.58 3.52 -20.02
N ARG A 175 11.80 2.66 -20.68
CA ARG A 175 10.42 2.91 -21.11
C ARG A 175 9.48 1.75 -20.75
N PRO A 176 8.18 2.02 -20.53
CA PRO A 176 7.16 0.98 -20.38
C PRO A 176 7.19 -0.02 -21.54
N GLN A 177 6.89 -1.28 -21.24
CA GLN A 177 6.93 -2.37 -22.22
C GLN A 177 5.59 -2.54 -22.94
N MET A 178 5.58 -3.22 -24.09
CA MET A 178 4.33 -3.67 -24.68
C MET A 178 3.84 -4.95 -24.00
N TYR A 179 2.62 -4.94 -23.48
CA TYR A 179 1.96 -6.13 -22.96
C TYR A 179 1.73 -7.16 -24.08
N SER A 180 1.82 -8.43 -23.71
CA SER A 180 1.43 -9.56 -24.54
C SER A 180 1.22 -10.78 -23.64
N LYS A 181 0.06 -11.42 -23.73
CA LYS A 181 -0.30 -12.61 -22.94
C LYS A 181 0.66 -13.80 -23.14
N ASN A 182 1.42 -13.82 -24.24
CA ASN A 182 2.44 -14.83 -24.52
C ASN A 182 3.78 -14.56 -23.79
N LYS A 183 3.96 -13.36 -23.21
CA LYS A 183 5.17 -12.94 -22.49
C LYS A 183 4.93 -12.60 -21.01
N TYR A 184 3.72 -12.20 -20.65
CA TYR A 184 3.37 -11.68 -19.32
C TYR A 184 2.08 -12.33 -18.79
N ARG A 185 2.07 -12.65 -17.48
CA ARG A 185 0.91 -13.12 -16.73
C ARG A 185 0.74 -12.17 -15.54
N VAL A 186 -0.30 -11.33 -15.55
CA VAL A 186 -0.62 -10.45 -14.42
C VAL A 186 -1.76 -11.11 -13.65
N ALA A 187 -1.54 -11.48 -12.39
CA ALA A 187 -2.52 -12.21 -11.58
C ALA A 187 -2.73 -11.56 -10.22
N HIS A 188 -3.92 -11.71 -9.66
CA HIS A 188 -4.28 -11.17 -8.36
C HIS A 188 -5.31 -12.05 -7.63
N THR A 189 -5.39 -11.92 -6.31
CA THR A 189 -6.40 -12.61 -5.51
C THR A 189 -7.80 -12.05 -5.77
N TYR A 190 -8.85 -12.72 -5.27
CA TYR A 190 -10.22 -12.20 -5.37
C TYR A 190 -10.44 -10.82 -4.70
N VAL A 191 -9.54 -10.38 -3.82
CA VAL A 191 -9.68 -9.16 -3.00
C VAL A 191 -9.38 -7.89 -3.80
N THR A 192 -10.32 -6.94 -3.81
CA THR A 192 -10.31 -5.68 -4.60
C THR A 192 -8.98 -4.94 -4.56
N ARG A 193 -8.45 -4.59 -3.37
CA ARG A 193 -7.15 -3.89 -3.25
C ARG A 193 -5.95 -4.63 -3.87
N THR A 194 -6.02 -5.94 -4.10
CA THR A 194 -4.97 -6.69 -4.81
C THR A 194 -5.10 -6.57 -6.33
N ARG A 195 -6.33 -6.55 -6.88
CA ARG A 195 -6.61 -6.16 -8.26
C ARG A 195 -6.09 -4.76 -8.53
N ASP A 196 -6.45 -3.81 -7.67
CA ASP A 196 -6.11 -2.39 -7.87
C ASP A 196 -4.60 -2.15 -7.73
N SER A 197 -3.90 -2.98 -6.95
CA SER A 197 -2.44 -2.96 -6.86
C SER A 197 -1.79 -3.50 -8.15
N ALA A 198 -2.34 -4.56 -8.73
CA ALA A 198 -1.89 -5.08 -10.02
C ALA A 198 -2.13 -4.07 -11.16
N ILE A 199 -3.29 -3.39 -11.18
CA ILE A 199 -3.60 -2.30 -12.12
C ILE A 199 -2.63 -1.12 -11.92
N ALA A 200 -2.38 -0.70 -10.68
CA ALA A 200 -1.45 0.39 -10.38
C ALA A 200 -0.02 0.06 -10.85
N PHE A 201 0.47 -1.15 -10.61
CA PHE A 201 1.76 -1.62 -11.13
C PHE A 201 1.77 -1.63 -12.66
N ALA A 202 0.76 -2.25 -13.30
CA ALA A 202 0.65 -2.35 -14.75
C ALA A 202 0.60 -0.96 -15.44
N SER A 203 -0.09 0.02 -14.85
CA SER A 203 -0.19 1.40 -15.34
C SER A 203 1.14 2.17 -15.45
N ALA A 204 2.20 1.65 -14.83
CA ALA A 204 3.57 2.15 -14.96
C ALA A 204 4.53 1.11 -15.54
N PHE A 205 4.07 -0.11 -15.84
CA PHE A 205 4.90 -1.17 -16.44
C PHE A 205 4.68 -1.27 -17.96
N PHE A 206 3.43 -1.10 -18.40
CA PHE A 206 3.02 -1.30 -19.79
C PHE A 206 2.58 0.01 -20.46
N ALA A 207 2.89 0.16 -21.75
CA ALA A 207 2.44 1.30 -22.56
C ALA A 207 0.97 1.15 -23.00
N ASN A 208 0.56 -0.08 -23.29
CA ASN A 208 -0.80 -0.48 -23.65
C ASN A 208 -1.51 -1.12 -22.44
N VAL A 209 -1.83 -0.31 -21.43
CA VAL A 209 -2.43 -0.78 -20.16
C VAL A 209 -3.82 -1.42 -20.34
N ASP A 210 -4.57 -1.01 -21.35
CA ASP A 210 -5.93 -1.50 -21.63
C ASP A 210 -5.95 -2.92 -22.25
N ASP A 211 -4.83 -3.36 -22.84
CA ASP A 211 -4.65 -4.73 -23.35
C ASP A 211 -4.32 -5.75 -22.24
N VAL A 212 -4.05 -5.29 -21.01
CA VAL A 212 -3.51 -6.14 -19.93
C VAL A 212 -4.59 -7.08 -19.38
N GLU A 213 -4.35 -8.38 -19.47
CA GLU A 213 -5.22 -9.41 -18.90
C GLU A 213 -4.93 -9.57 -17.40
N TYR A 214 -5.90 -9.21 -16.55
CA TYR A 214 -5.81 -9.34 -15.09
C TYR A 214 -6.45 -10.66 -14.61
N VAL A 215 -5.62 -11.69 -14.42
CA VAL A 215 -6.05 -13.03 -14.02
C VAL A 215 -6.46 -13.03 -12.54
N LYS A 216 -7.77 -12.88 -12.29
CA LYS A 216 -8.38 -13.00 -10.95
C LYS A 216 -8.43 -14.46 -10.50
N TYR A 217 -7.72 -14.82 -9.44
CA TYR A 217 -7.92 -16.11 -8.78
C TYR A 217 -9.24 -16.12 -7.96
N PRO A 218 -10.08 -17.15 -8.11
CA PRO A 218 -11.39 -17.21 -7.48
C PRO A 218 -11.35 -17.35 -5.95
N GLN A 219 -12.30 -16.71 -5.28
CA GLN A 219 -12.51 -16.86 -3.84
C GLN A 219 -12.77 -18.33 -3.48
N ASN A 220 -12.25 -18.77 -2.34
CA ASN A 220 -12.34 -20.14 -1.83
C ASN A 220 -11.79 -21.23 -2.77
N LYS A 221 -10.96 -20.85 -3.77
CA LYS A 221 -10.25 -21.75 -4.70
C LYS A 221 -8.82 -21.28 -5.04
N ASP A 222 -8.37 -20.16 -4.48
CA ASP A 222 -7.04 -19.58 -4.70
C ASP A 222 -5.97 -20.31 -3.86
N VAL A 223 -5.51 -21.45 -4.37
CA VAL A 223 -4.46 -22.28 -3.76
C VAL A 223 -3.04 -21.72 -3.92
N LEU A 224 -2.85 -20.61 -4.64
CA LEU A 224 -1.51 -20.06 -4.95
C LEU A 224 -1.19 -18.80 -4.13
N LEU A 225 -2.09 -17.82 -4.09
CA LEU A 225 -1.88 -16.57 -3.36
C LEU A 225 -2.68 -16.50 -2.05
N ARG A 226 -3.63 -17.43 -1.85
CA ARG A 226 -4.42 -17.55 -0.62
C ARG A 226 -4.51 -18.98 -0.10
N PHE A 227 -3.43 -19.75 -0.24
CA PHE A 227 -3.26 -21.10 0.30
C PHE A 227 -3.71 -21.24 1.77
N PHE A 228 -3.56 -20.19 2.58
CA PHE A 228 -3.97 -20.15 3.98
C PHE A 228 -5.51 -20.20 4.16
N ASP A 229 -6.30 -19.66 3.23
CA ASP A 229 -7.77 -19.82 3.23
C ASP A 229 -8.19 -21.22 2.73
N GLN A 230 -7.26 -22.03 2.22
CA GLN A 230 -7.50 -23.35 1.63
C GLN A 230 -6.98 -24.49 2.51
N CYS A 231 -5.95 -24.23 3.32
CA CYS A 231 -5.32 -25.21 4.19
C CYS A 231 -6.19 -25.50 5.43
N ALA A 232 -7.11 -26.47 5.32
CA ALA A 232 -7.96 -26.91 6.42
C ALA A 232 -7.18 -27.28 7.71
N ARG A 233 -5.95 -27.80 7.55
CA ARG A 233 -5.03 -28.09 8.67
C ARG A 233 -4.67 -26.81 9.45
N TYR A 234 -4.16 -25.79 8.76
CA TYR A 234 -3.88 -24.47 9.33
C TYR A 234 -5.13 -23.79 9.91
N GLN A 235 -6.27 -23.93 9.23
CA GLN A 235 -7.54 -23.36 9.69
C GLN A 235 -7.87 -23.85 11.12
N ARG A 236 -7.79 -25.18 11.32
CA ARG A 236 -8.01 -25.85 12.61
C ARG A 236 -6.90 -25.60 13.64
N GLU A 237 -5.63 -25.75 13.26
CA GLU A 237 -4.50 -25.76 14.21
C GLU A 237 -4.07 -24.36 14.66
N VAL A 238 -4.27 -23.34 13.82
CA VAL A 238 -3.77 -21.97 14.05
C VAL A 238 -4.87 -20.91 13.92
N LYS A 239 -5.63 -20.89 12.82
CA LYS A 239 -6.49 -19.74 12.51
C LYS A 239 -7.75 -19.61 13.39
N THR A 240 -8.35 -20.72 13.80
CA THR A 240 -9.49 -20.76 14.72
C THR A 240 -9.11 -21.18 16.14
N ASN A 241 -7.88 -21.65 16.35
CA ASN A 241 -7.40 -22.11 17.64
C ASN A 241 -6.93 -20.93 18.50
N GLN A 242 -7.54 -20.73 19.67
CA GLN A 242 -7.16 -19.65 20.59
C GLN A 242 -5.79 -19.90 21.26
N THR A 243 -5.38 -21.15 21.50
CA THR A 243 -4.07 -21.44 22.12
C THR A 243 -2.91 -21.09 21.19
N ALA A 244 -3.15 -21.10 19.87
CA ALA A 244 -2.15 -20.73 18.87
C ALA A 244 -1.67 -19.27 18.97
N GLN A 245 -2.32 -18.44 19.79
CA GLN A 245 -1.97 -17.03 20.04
C GLN A 245 -1.64 -16.74 21.52
N GLU A 246 -1.32 -17.76 22.33
CA GLU A 246 -1.00 -17.60 23.76
C GLU A 246 0.09 -16.56 24.03
N GLN A 247 1.16 -16.52 23.24
CA GLN A 247 2.25 -15.56 23.43
C GLN A 247 1.82 -14.11 23.15
N ARG A 248 0.94 -13.89 22.17
CA ARG A 248 0.29 -12.59 21.93
C ARG A 248 -0.52 -12.17 23.16
N TYR A 249 -1.35 -13.07 23.69
CA TYR A 249 -2.16 -12.81 24.88
C TYR A 249 -1.32 -12.63 26.15
N ALA A 250 -0.19 -13.32 26.29
CA ALA A 250 0.76 -13.13 27.38
C ALA A 250 1.40 -11.74 27.32
N PHE A 251 1.86 -11.30 26.13
CA PHE A 251 2.41 -9.96 25.96
C PHE A 251 1.35 -8.86 26.17
N GLN A 252 0.10 -9.06 25.72
CA GLN A 252 -1.02 -8.15 26.00
C GLN A 252 -1.29 -7.94 27.50
N ARG A 253 -1.01 -8.94 28.35
CA ARG A 253 -1.15 -8.89 29.82
C ARG A 253 0.14 -8.42 30.52
N SER A 254 1.21 -8.15 29.79
CA SER A 254 2.52 -7.81 30.37
C SER A 254 2.55 -6.42 31.03
N SER A 255 3.50 -6.23 31.95
CA SER A 255 3.76 -4.93 32.59
C SER A 255 4.21 -3.85 31.58
N VAL A 256 4.71 -4.23 30.39
CA VAL A 256 5.00 -3.31 29.28
C VAL A 256 3.70 -2.71 28.76
N MET A 257 2.69 -3.54 28.51
CA MET A 257 1.37 -3.07 28.07
C MET A 257 0.63 -2.29 29.17
N THR A 258 0.82 -2.62 30.45
CA THR A 258 0.35 -1.78 31.57
C THR A 258 1.00 -0.39 31.57
N LYS A 259 2.32 -0.31 31.35
CA LYS A 259 3.04 0.98 31.21
C LYS A 259 2.54 1.78 30.01
N ASN A 260 2.26 1.12 28.88
CA ASN A 260 1.66 1.78 27.71
C ASN A 260 0.26 2.34 28.00
N ALA A 261 -0.59 1.61 28.75
CA ALA A 261 -1.89 2.10 29.20
C ALA A 261 -1.77 3.36 30.08
N GLN A 262 -0.84 3.34 31.04
CA GLN A 262 -0.55 4.48 31.93
C GLN A 262 0.02 5.67 31.17
N MET A 263 0.91 5.42 30.19
CA MET A 263 1.46 6.46 29.34
C MET A 263 0.38 7.11 28.47
N LEU A 264 -0.45 6.33 27.77
CA LEU A 264 -1.54 6.85 26.95
C LEU A 264 -2.49 7.73 27.78
N LYS A 265 -2.84 7.26 28.99
CA LYS A 265 -3.63 8.02 29.96
C LYS A 265 -2.98 9.33 30.40
N LYS A 266 -1.65 9.36 30.51
CA LYS A 266 -0.87 10.60 30.74
C LYS A 266 -0.86 11.52 29.51
N SER A 267 -0.68 11.00 28.30
CA SER A 267 -0.67 11.77 27.05
C SER A 267 -2.02 12.41 26.72
N LEU A 268 -3.13 11.76 27.09
CA LEU A 268 -4.50 12.26 26.92
C LEU A 268 -4.96 13.23 28.02
N GLY A 269 -4.09 13.58 28.99
CA GLY A 269 -4.44 14.43 30.14
C GLY A 269 -5.19 13.70 31.28
N LEU A 270 -5.73 12.51 31.03
CA LEU A 270 -6.68 11.78 31.87
C LEU A 270 -6.08 11.06 33.10
N LYS A 271 -4.96 11.55 33.66
CA LYS A 271 -4.23 10.89 34.77
C LYS A 271 -5.12 10.55 35.96
N ASN A 272 -5.95 11.51 36.37
CA ASN A 272 -6.77 11.45 37.58
C ASN A 272 -8.11 10.71 37.36
N GLU A 273 -8.48 10.47 36.11
CA GLU A 273 -9.77 9.89 35.74
C GLU A 273 -9.83 8.39 35.99
N LYS A 274 -11.04 7.84 36.16
CA LYS A 274 -11.23 6.39 36.38
C LYS A 274 -11.14 5.54 35.10
N ILE A 275 -10.87 6.14 33.94
CA ILE A 275 -10.73 5.41 32.67
C ILE A 275 -9.53 4.44 32.67
N ILE A 276 -9.73 3.28 32.03
CA ILE A 276 -8.72 2.23 31.82
C ILE A 276 -8.68 1.91 30.32
N PHE A 277 -7.47 1.77 29.78
CA PHE A 277 -7.22 1.37 28.39
C PHE A 277 -6.81 -0.10 28.32
N SER A 278 -7.49 -0.85 27.46
CA SER A 278 -7.18 -2.25 27.13
C SER A 278 -6.03 -2.33 26.12
N ALA A 279 -5.47 -3.54 25.92
CA ALA A 279 -4.49 -3.77 24.87
C ALA A 279 -5.04 -3.44 23.47
N GLU A 280 -6.32 -3.70 23.21
CA GLU A 280 -7.00 -3.35 21.96
C GLU A 280 -7.22 -1.84 21.80
N ASP A 281 -7.46 -1.07 22.87
CA ASP A 281 -7.47 0.41 22.80
C ASP A 281 -6.09 0.95 22.40
N ILE A 282 -5.03 0.41 23.02
CA ILE A 282 -3.63 0.78 22.79
C ILE A 282 -3.22 0.43 21.33
N LYS A 283 -3.59 -0.76 20.84
CA LYS A 283 -3.43 -1.15 19.42
C LYS A 283 -4.25 -0.25 18.47
N SER A 284 -5.38 0.28 18.91
CA SER A 284 -6.21 1.19 18.10
C SER A 284 -5.55 2.57 17.94
N VAL A 285 -4.97 3.13 19.02
CA VAL A 285 -4.16 4.37 18.94
C VAL A 285 -2.93 4.19 18.05
N GLN A 286 -2.19 3.09 18.23
CA GLN A 286 -1.04 2.75 17.38
C GLN A 286 -1.45 2.62 15.90
N SER A 287 -2.58 1.96 15.63
CA SER A 287 -3.13 1.83 14.27
C SER A 287 -3.55 3.17 13.68
N ALA A 288 -4.24 4.03 14.45
CA ALA A 288 -4.65 5.36 13.99
C ALA A 288 -3.44 6.21 13.58
N CYS A 289 -2.37 6.23 14.38
CA CYS A 289 -1.10 6.87 14.03
C CYS A 289 -0.48 6.28 12.75
N ALA A 290 -0.42 4.94 12.62
CA ALA A 290 0.11 4.28 11.43
C ALA A 290 -0.66 4.68 10.15
N PHE A 291 -1.99 4.82 10.23
CA PHE A 291 -2.81 5.27 9.11
C PHE A 291 -2.68 6.77 8.82
N ASP A 292 -2.56 7.63 9.84
CA ASP A 292 -2.27 9.07 9.66
C ASP A 292 -0.95 9.28 8.87
N ILE A 293 0.10 8.54 9.23
CA ILE A 293 1.40 8.57 8.54
C ILE A 293 1.29 7.95 7.14
N ALA A 294 0.66 6.79 6.98
CA ALA A 294 0.61 6.08 5.69
C ALA A 294 -0.26 6.79 4.64
N LEU A 295 -1.40 7.36 5.04
CA LEU A 295 -2.36 7.98 4.13
C LEU A 295 -2.05 9.47 3.88
N TYR A 296 -1.66 10.21 4.91
CA TYR A 296 -1.58 11.69 4.89
C TYR A 296 -0.19 12.25 5.25
N HIS A 297 0.75 11.41 5.70
CA HIS A 297 2.07 11.83 6.20
C HIS A 297 1.99 12.79 7.40
N HIS A 298 0.98 12.60 8.26
CA HIS A 298 0.75 13.43 9.45
C HIS A 298 1.26 12.75 10.74
N GLU A 299 2.04 13.48 11.56
CA GLU A 299 2.46 13.03 12.90
C GLU A 299 1.84 13.86 14.06
N GLN A 300 1.06 14.90 13.76
CA GLN A 300 0.61 15.91 14.74
C GLN A 300 -0.54 15.46 15.66
N HIS A 301 -1.26 14.39 15.30
CA HIS A 301 -2.46 13.92 15.99
C HIS A 301 -2.20 12.66 16.83
N TRP A 302 -2.65 11.48 16.38
CA TRP A 302 -2.53 10.24 17.14
C TRP A 302 -1.08 9.90 17.48
N CYS A 303 -0.14 10.21 16.59
CA CYS A 303 1.30 9.98 16.78
C CYS A 303 1.94 10.89 17.85
N ALA A 304 1.39 12.08 18.11
CA ALA A 304 1.86 12.98 19.16
C ALA A 304 1.60 12.41 20.57
N LEU A 305 0.65 11.48 20.72
CA LEU A 305 0.39 10.79 21.99
C LEU A 305 1.47 9.77 22.35
N LEU A 306 2.32 9.37 21.40
CA LEU A 306 3.17 8.18 21.48
C LEU A 306 4.67 8.50 21.65
N SER A 307 5.42 7.59 22.27
CA SER A 307 6.89 7.55 22.27
C SER A 307 7.38 6.41 21.38
N GLU A 308 8.67 6.43 21.05
CA GLU A 308 9.32 5.29 20.39
C GLU A 308 9.19 4.02 21.25
N THR A 309 9.38 4.09 22.56
CA THR A 309 9.19 2.93 23.47
C THR A 309 7.78 2.34 23.45
N PHE A 310 6.75 3.19 23.30
CA PHE A 310 5.37 2.74 23.08
C PHE A 310 5.24 2.07 21.70
N VAL A 311 5.69 2.73 20.63
CA VAL A 311 5.55 2.20 19.27
C VAL A 311 6.31 0.88 19.10
N HIS A 312 7.58 0.80 19.52
CA HIS A 312 8.40 -0.42 19.49
C HIS A 312 7.75 -1.61 20.22
N SER A 313 7.13 -1.39 21.38
CA SER A 313 6.48 -2.47 22.13
C SER A 313 5.16 -2.92 21.51
N LEU A 314 4.48 -2.05 20.75
CA LEU A 314 3.32 -2.43 19.94
C LEU A 314 3.70 -3.02 18.56
N ASP A 315 4.86 -2.65 18.01
CA ASP A 315 5.51 -3.32 16.87
C ASP A 315 5.76 -4.78 17.21
N TYR A 316 6.47 -5.02 18.31
CA TYR A 316 6.77 -6.36 18.79
C TYR A 316 5.51 -7.19 19.10
N LEU A 317 4.40 -6.56 19.54
CA LEU A 317 3.12 -7.25 19.70
C LEU A 317 2.47 -7.63 18.35
N ASP A 318 2.54 -6.76 17.33
CA ASP A 318 2.10 -7.11 15.97
C ASP A 318 3.00 -8.19 15.36
N ASP A 319 4.31 -8.18 15.62
CA ASP A 319 5.26 -9.20 15.17
C ASP A 319 5.04 -10.55 15.86
N ILE A 320 4.77 -10.61 17.17
CA ILE A 320 4.35 -11.85 17.84
C ILE A 320 3.06 -12.39 17.21
N GLU A 321 2.07 -11.51 16.98
CA GLU A 321 0.80 -11.87 16.34
C GLU A 321 1.06 -12.46 14.95
N GLN A 322 1.88 -11.82 14.10
CA GLN A 322 2.22 -12.36 12.78
C GLN A 322 3.08 -13.62 12.84
N PHE A 323 4.06 -13.70 13.72
CA PHE A 323 4.99 -14.83 13.82
C PHE A 323 4.23 -16.13 14.11
N TYR A 324 3.28 -16.12 15.05
CA TYR A 324 2.45 -17.28 15.34
C TYR A 324 1.28 -17.47 14.37
N TRP A 325 0.74 -16.40 13.76
CA TRP A 325 -0.39 -16.52 12.82
C TRP A 325 0.07 -16.96 11.42
N THR A 326 1.09 -16.34 10.82
CA THR A 326 1.54 -16.65 9.44
C THR A 326 3.05 -16.82 9.26
N GLY A 327 3.86 -16.46 10.26
CA GLY A 327 5.30 -16.66 10.28
C GLY A 327 5.75 -18.01 10.87
N GLY A 328 7.00 -18.08 11.31
CA GLY A 328 7.66 -19.33 11.73
C GLY A 328 7.17 -20.00 13.02
N GLY A 329 6.19 -19.43 13.72
CA GLY A 329 5.74 -19.92 15.04
C GLY A 329 5.09 -21.31 15.02
N TYR A 330 4.55 -21.75 13.88
CA TYR A 330 4.12 -23.13 13.66
C TYR A 330 4.59 -23.65 12.31
N LYS A 331 5.01 -24.91 12.25
CA LYS A 331 5.48 -25.57 11.01
C LYS A 331 4.50 -25.41 9.84
N ILE A 332 3.20 -25.56 10.13
CA ILE A 332 2.15 -25.49 9.12
C ILE A 332 2.07 -24.12 8.41
N ASN A 333 2.48 -23.03 9.07
CA ASN A 333 2.34 -21.67 8.54
C ASN A 333 3.20 -21.45 7.28
N TYR A 334 4.38 -22.05 7.22
CA TYR A 334 5.23 -22.03 6.03
C TYR A 334 5.08 -23.28 5.16
N GLU A 335 4.76 -24.46 5.73
CA GLU A 335 4.40 -25.64 4.91
C GLU A 335 3.26 -25.33 3.92
N MET A 336 2.25 -24.56 4.35
CA MET A 336 1.12 -24.21 3.49
C MET A 336 1.48 -23.30 2.30
N SER A 337 2.62 -22.58 2.33
CA SER A 337 3.06 -21.73 1.22
C SER A 337 3.89 -22.48 0.16
N ALA A 338 4.31 -23.73 0.44
CA ALA A 338 5.14 -24.53 -0.46
C ALA A 338 4.49 -24.78 -1.84
N VAL A 339 3.16 -24.73 -1.94
CA VAL A 339 2.43 -24.80 -3.23
C VAL A 339 2.72 -23.63 -4.16
N LEU A 340 2.92 -22.42 -3.61
CA LEU A 340 3.33 -21.23 -4.37
C LEU A 340 4.81 -21.30 -4.75
N LEU A 341 5.66 -21.75 -3.82
CA LEU A 341 7.09 -21.95 -4.09
C LEU A 341 7.30 -22.95 -5.25
N ARG A 342 6.53 -24.05 -5.27
CA ARG A 342 6.55 -25.02 -6.36
C ARG A 342 6.11 -24.42 -7.70
N GLU A 343 4.99 -23.69 -7.75
CA GLU A 343 4.56 -22.97 -8.98
C GLU A 343 5.69 -22.05 -9.50
N ILE A 344 6.35 -21.29 -8.61
CA ILE A 344 7.44 -20.38 -8.97
C ILE A 344 8.63 -21.15 -9.55
N VAL A 345 9.14 -22.16 -8.85
CA VAL A 345 10.30 -22.97 -9.26
C VAL A 345 10.01 -23.73 -10.56
N THR A 346 8.89 -24.45 -10.65
CA THR A 346 8.53 -25.19 -11.87
C THR A 346 8.33 -24.28 -13.08
N THR A 347 7.84 -23.05 -12.90
CA THR A 347 7.78 -22.08 -14.01
C THR A 347 9.18 -21.61 -14.44
N MET A 348 10.13 -21.47 -13.50
CA MET A 348 11.52 -21.10 -13.80
C MET A 348 12.28 -22.24 -14.51
N GLU A 349 12.15 -23.48 -14.02
CA GLU A 349 12.70 -24.68 -14.66
C GLU A 349 12.18 -24.82 -16.11
N ALA A 350 10.86 -24.75 -16.29
CA ALA A 350 10.21 -24.85 -17.60
C ALA A 350 10.53 -23.67 -18.55
N LYS A 351 11.11 -22.57 -18.05
CA LYS A 351 11.60 -21.44 -18.86
C LYS A 351 13.09 -21.55 -19.17
N ALA A 352 13.88 -22.13 -18.27
CA ALA A 352 15.28 -22.48 -18.53
C ALA A 352 15.41 -23.60 -19.57
N GLN A 353 14.59 -24.65 -19.48
CA GLN A 353 14.54 -25.79 -20.42
C GLN A 353 13.97 -25.46 -21.82
N ARG A 354 13.60 -24.20 -22.08
CA ARG A 354 13.13 -23.71 -23.39
C ARG A 354 14.14 -22.75 -24.03
N ARG A 355 15.41 -22.99 -23.75
CA ARG A 355 16.60 -22.43 -24.40
C ARG A 355 17.39 -23.56 -25.01
#